data_AF-A0A2N5LND8-F1
#
_entry.id   AF-A0A2N5LND8-F1
#
_cell.length_a   1.000
_cell.length_b   1.000
_cell.length_c   1.000
_cell.angle_alpha   90.00
_cell.angle_beta   90.00
_cell.angle_gamma   90.00
#
_symmetry.space_group_name_H-M   'P 1'
#
loop_
_entity.id
_entity.type
_entity.pdbx_description
1 polymer ?
#
loop_
_entity_poly.entity_id
_entity_poly.type
_entity_poly.pdbx_seq_one_letter_code
_entity_poly.pdbx_strand_id
1 'polypeptide(L)'
;MNYAILRTAKLKTMGNIGSSLAHSYRTIETPNADPNLTPKNHHTVATPEAVKQAIKDRLPEKRRSDAVLCIEYLLTASPEWEGWGKSQEVEFFKRSAQWLIDQHGEENIAGMSIHRDISTPHLVAYVVPIDQKGKLNCKNFLGGRAKLNKMQTDFANKVADLGLMRGKEGSKAKHTSIKEYYHDINHARDFSITTVSLKPEMFESKARYGEKVTAAVIEQIEPTVKAANSILMDYEKARLDKSVAEASYDTLKKRVEPYLVAIEGLNREEIARLNEAMQLESRRISVERNNTKKARKVSE
;
A
#
# COMPACT_ATOMS: atom_id res chain seq x y z
N MET A 1 -14.38 -10.22 1.78
CA MET A 1 -14.03 -9.99 3.20
C MET A 1 -12.70 -9.27 3.20
N ASN A 2 -12.61 -8.12 3.87
CA ASN A 2 -11.45 -7.23 3.75
C ASN A 2 -10.58 -7.36 5.01
N TYR A 3 -9.29 -7.60 4.84
CA TYR A 3 -8.38 -7.86 5.95
C TYR A 3 -7.49 -6.65 6.26
N ALA A 4 -7.23 -6.42 7.55
CA ALA A 4 -6.12 -5.60 7.99
C ALA A 4 -4.82 -6.41 7.82
N ILE A 5 -3.82 -5.82 7.17
CA ILE A 5 -2.57 -6.49 6.82
C ILE A 5 -1.41 -5.77 7.51
N LEU A 6 -0.73 -6.47 8.41
CA LEU A 6 0.50 -6.01 9.05
C LEU A 6 1.62 -7.02 8.84
N ARG A 7 2.77 -6.56 8.38
CA ARG A 7 3.99 -7.36 8.20
C ARG A 7 5.20 -6.61 8.74
N THR A 8 6.23 -7.38 9.07
CA THR A 8 7.49 -6.83 9.59
C THR A 8 8.70 -7.48 8.92
N ALA A 9 9.70 -6.69 8.60
CA ALA A 9 11.04 -7.15 8.23
C ALA A 9 12.08 -6.68 9.25
N LYS A 10 13.11 -7.50 9.48
CA LYS A 10 14.21 -7.19 10.41
C LYS A 10 15.41 -6.72 9.62
N LEU A 11 15.76 -5.45 9.74
CA LEU A 11 16.92 -4.85 9.06
C LEU A 11 18.12 -4.88 10.01
N LYS A 12 19.13 -5.67 9.66
CA LYS A 12 20.30 -5.93 10.52
C LYS A 12 21.54 -5.12 10.14
N THR A 13 21.55 -4.52 8.95
CA THR A 13 22.67 -3.74 8.46
C THR A 13 22.22 -2.37 7.95
N MET A 14 23.12 -1.38 7.98
CA MET A 14 22.86 -0.08 7.37
C MET A 14 22.67 -0.16 5.85
N GLY A 15 23.19 -1.23 5.22
CA GLY A 15 22.93 -1.55 3.81
C GLY A 15 21.46 -1.93 3.59
N ASN A 16 20.90 -2.85 4.40
CA ASN A 16 19.47 -3.21 4.29
C ASN A 16 18.55 -2.00 4.49
N ILE A 17 18.86 -1.16 5.48
CA ILE A 17 18.14 0.10 5.73
C ILE A 17 18.26 1.03 4.53
N GLY A 18 19.47 1.19 3.97
CA GLY A 18 19.70 2.02 2.79
C GLY A 18 18.90 1.57 1.57
N SER A 19 18.92 0.27 1.24
CA SER A 19 18.16 -0.28 0.11
C SER A 19 16.66 -0.13 0.29
N SER A 20 16.15 -0.38 1.50
CA SER A 20 14.73 -0.19 1.80
C SER A 20 14.32 1.29 1.69
N LEU A 21 15.12 2.21 2.25
CA LEU A 21 14.84 3.64 2.15
C LEU A 21 14.92 4.14 0.71
N ALA A 22 15.90 3.66 -0.06
CA ALA A 22 16.00 3.97 -1.48
C ALA A 22 14.74 3.57 -2.25
N HIS A 23 14.22 2.37 -1.98
CA HIS A 23 12.92 1.95 -2.51
C HIS A 23 11.79 2.87 -2.04
N SER A 24 11.64 3.07 -0.73
CA SER A 24 10.54 3.88 -0.16
C SER A 24 10.51 5.33 -0.66
N TYR A 25 11.67 5.97 -0.81
CA TYR A 25 11.81 7.34 -1.32
C TYR A 25 11.97 7.41 -2.85
N ARG A 26 11.83 6.27 -3.55
CA ARG A 26 11.94 6.17 -5.02
C ARG A 26 13.24 6.76 -5.57
N THR A 27 14.35 6.61 -4.86
CA THR A 27 15.69 6.99 -5.33
C THR A 27 16.36 5.90 -6.18
N ILE A 28 15.69 4.76 -6.31
CA ILE A 28 16.01 3.69 -7.25
C ILE A 28 14.79 3.40 -8.12
N GLU A 29 15.03 2.86 -9.32
CA GLU A 29 13.96 2.40 -10.19
C GLU A 29 13.11 1.33 -9.49
N THR A 30 11.81 1.55 -9.47
CA THR A 30 10.82 0.68 -8.83
C THR A 30 9.76 0.34 -9.87
N PRO A 31 9.87 -0.81 -10.57
CA PRO A 31 9.10 -1.08 -11.80
C PRO A 31 7.57 -1.06 -11.64
N ASN A 32 7.07 -1.35 -10.44
CA ASN A 32 5.64 -1.40 -10.15
C ASN A 32 5.08 -0.09 -9.56
N ALA A 33 5.89 0.98 -9.48
CA ALA A 33 5.46 2.30 -9.07
C ALA A 33 5.14 3.17 -10.30
N ASP A 34 4.01 3.88 -10.25
CA ASP A 34 3.63 4.88 -11.24
C ASP A 34 4.27 6.24 -10.89
N PRO A 35 5.23 6.74 -11.70
CA PRO A 35 5.90 8.00 -11.44
C PRO A 35 4.94 9.21 -11.36
N ASN A 36 3.79 9.16 -12.02
CA ASN A 36 2.79 10.23 -11.98
C ASN A 36 2.05 10.29 -10.63
N LEU A 37 2.05 9.19 -9.89
CA LEU A 37 1.43 9.09 -8.57
C LEU A 37 2.44 9.24 -7.43
N THR A 38 3.75 9.12 -7.68
CA THR A 38 4.81 9.35 -6.67
C THR A 38 4.64 10.66 -5.89
N PRO A 39 4.27 11.81 -6.49
CA PRO A 39 4.01 13.04 -5.74
C PRO A 39 2.85 12.95 -4.73
N LYS A 40 2.00 11.93 -4.81
CA LYS A 40 0.93 11.64 -3.84
C LYS A 40 1.41 10.80 -2.65
N ASN A 41 2.64 10.28 -2.70
CA ASN A 41 3.28 9.68 -1.54
C ASN A 41 3.47 10.73 -0.46
N HIS A 42 3.46 10.30 0.79
CA HIS A 42 3.66 11.18 1.94
C HIS A 42 4.76 10.61 2.81
N HIS A 43 5.78 11.42 3.11
CA HIS A 43 6.88 11.05 3.99
C HIS A 43 6.87 11.96 5.22
N THR A 44 6.97 11.38 6.42
CA THR A 44 7.05 12.16 7.66
C THR A 44 8.42 12.83 7.85
N VAL A 45 9.43 12.35 7.12
CA VAL A 45 10.79 12.88 7.10
C VAL A 45 11.14 13.20 5.65
N ALA A 46 11.82 14.32 5.41
CA ALA A 46 12.01 14.84 4.07
C ALA A 46 12.89 13.97 3.17
N THR A 47 13.91 13.30 3.73
CA THR A 47 14.91 12.56 2.94
C THR A 47 15.23 11.18 3.53
N PRO A 48 15.60 10.21 2.68
CA PRO A 48 16.05 8.91 3.16
C PRO A 48 17.32 9.02 4.03
N GLU A 49 18.21 9.96 3.74
CA GLU A 49 19.42 10.22 4.53
C GLU A 49 19.08 10.65 5.95
N ALA A 50 18.06 11.50 6.12
CA ALA A 50 17.61 11.96 7.43
C ALA A 50 16.99 10.81 8.24
N VAL A 51 16.19 9.92 7.64
CA VAL A 51 15.71 8.71 8.33
C VAL A 51 16.86 7.79 8.71
N LYS A 52 17.81 7.59 7.79
CA LYS A 52 19.00 6.76 8.04
C LYS A 52 19.84 7.32 9.19
N GLN A 53 19.98 8.64 9.27
CA GLN A 53 20.69 9.32 10.36
C GLN A 53 19.91 9.21 11.68
N ALA A 54 18.60 9.46 11.66
CA ALA A 54 17.71 9.28 12.81
C ALA A 54 17.80 7.86 13.40
N ILE A 55 17.91 6.83 12.56
CA ILE A 55 18.17 5.45 13.03
C ILE A 55 19.54 5.36 13.69
N LYS A 56 20.61 5.83 13.04
CA LYS A 56 21.98 5.77 13.57
C LYS A 56 22.10 6.43 14.94
N ASP A 57 21.51 7.61 15.11
CA ASP A 57 21.60 8.40 16.34
C ASP A 57 20.97 7.71 17.55
N ARG A 58 20.04 6.77 17.31
CA ARG A 58 19.36 5.98 18.36
C ARG A 58 20.07 4.66 18.64
N LEU A 59 21.02 4.23 17.82
CA LEU A 59 21.70 2.95 18.01
C LEU A 59 22.79 3.07 19.09
N PRO A 60 22.90 2.08 20.00
CA PRO A 60 24.00 2.05 20.94
C PRO A 60 25.33 1.80 20.22
N GLU A 61 26.39 2.43 20.74
CA GLU A 61 27.76 2.30 20.25
C GLU A 61 28.20 0.83 20.25
N LYS A 62 28.01 0.14 21.38
CA LYS A 62 28.25 -1.30 21.54
C LYS A 62 26.97 -2.10 21.33
N ARG A 63 26.99 -3.01 20.36
CA ARG A 63 25.90 -3.95 20.08
C ARG A 63 26.43 -5.26 19.49
N ARG A 64 25.63 -6.32 19.59
CA ARG A 64 25.91 -7.59 18.91
C ARG A 64 25.91 -7.42 17.39
N SER A 65 26.74 -8.18 16.68
CA SER A 65 26.93 -8.08 15.23
C SER A 65 25.67 -8.44 14.43
N ASP A 66 24.81 -9.31 14.96
CA ASP A 66 23.55 -9.73 14.36
C ASP A 66 22.33 -9.00 14.95
N ALA A 67 22.55 -7.86 15.63
CA ALA A 67 21.48 -7.03 16.16
C ALA A 67 20.53 -6.59 15.05
N VAL A 68 19.23 -6.60 15.35
CA VAL A 68 18.26 -5.93 14.49
C VAL A 68 18.34 -4.44 14.80
N LEU A 69 18.77 -3.66 13.81
CA LEU A 69 18.98 -2.22 13.94
C LEU A 69 17.66 -1.45 13.77
N CYS A 70 16.82 -1.94 12.86
CA CYS A 70 15.53 -1.34 12.54
C CYS A 70 14.51 -2.46 12.24
N ILE A 71 13.29 -2.30 12.71
CA ILE A 71 12.13 -3.03 12.23
C ILE A 71 11.50 -2.19 11.14
N GLU A 72 11.33 -2.77 9.96
CA GLU A 72 10.48 -2.20 8.92
C GLU A 72 9.09 -2.79 9.07
N TYR A 73 8.08 -1.93 9.17
CA TYR A 73 6.68 -2.34 9.14
C TYR A 73 6.09 -2.04 7.77
N LEU A 74 5.23 -2.94 7.30
CA LEU A 74 4.27 -2.68 6.23
C LEU A 74 2.87 -2.82 6.81
N LEU A 75 2.07 -1.76 6.72
CA LEU A 75 0.67 -1.73 7.12
C LEU A 75 -0.20 -1.35 5.92
N THR A 76 -1.17 -2.19 5.59
CA THR A 76 -2.11 -1.99 4.49
C THR A 76 -3.41 -2.77 4.77
N ALA A 77 -4.33 -2.77 3.83
CA ALA A 77 -5.55 -3.56 3.86
C ALA A 77 -5.69 -4.36 2.56
N SER A 78 -6.72 -5.20 2.50
CA SER A 78 -7.18 -5.83 1.26
C SER A 78 -7.22 -4.82 0.09
N PRO A 79 -6.65 -5.15 -1.09
CA PRO A 79 -6.75 -4.30 -2.29
C PRO A 79 -8.19 -3.92 -2.65
N GLU A 80 -9.11 -4.85 -2.45
CA GLU A 80 -10.55 -4.72 -2.71
C GLU A 80 -11.32 -3.93 -1.63
N TRP A 81 -10.63 -3.40 -0.61
CA TRP A 81 -11.27 -2.59 0.42
C TRP A 81 -11.77 -1.25 -0.13
N GLU A 82 -13.07 -1.01 -0.03
CA GLU A 82 -13.73 0.18 -0.58
C GLU A 82 -13.34 1.50 0.09
N GLY A 83 -12.53 1.47 1.16
CA GLY A 83 -12.06 2.66 1.87
C GLY A 83 -10.92 3.41 1.17
N TRP A 84 -10.24 2.78 0.20
CA TRP A 84 -9.18 3.43 -0.57
C TRP A 84 -9.69 4.65 -1.34
N GLY A 85 -8.90 5.72 -1.36
CA GLY A 85 -9.26 6.99 -2.00
C GLY A 85 -10.39 7.78 -1.31
N LYS A 86 -10.86 7.33 -0.14
CA LYS A 86 -11.92 7.99 0.65
C LYS A 86 -11.40 8.48 1.99
N SER A 87 -12.26 9.11 2.79
CA SER A 87 -11.91 9.57 4.15
C SER A 87 -11.47 8.41 5.05
N GLN A 88 -11.99 7.19 4.84
CA GLN A 88 -11.55 6.01 5.58
C GLN A 88 -10.07 5.68 5.40
N GLU A 89 -9.50 5.92 4.21
CA GLU A 89 -8.06 5.73 3.98
C GLU A 89 -7.21 6.63 4.91
N VAL A 90 -7.59 7.89 5.03
CA VAL A 90 -6.89 8.85 5.91
C VAL A 90 -6.94 8.36 7.35
N GLU A 91 -8.10 7.91 7.80
CA GLU A 91 -8.28 7.37 9.15
C GLU A 91 -7.51 6.06 9.36
N PHE A 92 -7.46 5.18 8.36
CA PHE A 92 -6.68 3.95 8.38
C PHE A 92 -5.19 4.24 8.62
N PHE A 93 -4.61 5.18 7.86
CA PHE A 93 -3.19 5.52 8.02
C PHE A 93 -2.90 6.26 9.31
N LYS A 94 -3.79 7.16 9.75
CA LYS A 94 -3.67 7.82 11.05
C LYS A 94 -3.65 6.81 12.20
N ARG A 95 -4.56 5.83 12.18
CA ARG A 95 -4.63 4.78 13.20
C ARG A 95 -3.47 3.80 13.13
N SER A 96 -2.98 3.51 11.93
CA SER A 96 -1.78 2.70 11.72
C SER A 96 -0.54 3.36 12.32
N ALA A 97 -0.35 4.67 12.08
CA ALA A 97 0.71 5.45 12.68
C ALA A 97 0.56 5.51 14.21
N GLN A 98 -0.65 5.78 14.71
CA GLN A 98 -0.90 5.79 16.16
C GLN A 98 -0.63 4.42 16.80
N TRP A 99 -1.02 3.31 16.15
CA TRP A 99 -0.74 1.97 16.65
C TRP A 99 0.77 1.73 16.77
N LEU A 100 1.57 2.14 15.77
CA LEU A 100 3.03 2.04 15.85
C LEU A 100 3.60 2.84 17.02
N ILE A 101 3.11 4.07 17.22
CA ILE A 101 3.51 4.93 18.34
C ILE A 101 3.12 4.29 19.68
N ASP A 102 1.89 3.80 19.81
CA ASP A 102 1.40 3.11 21.01
C ASP A 102 2.25 1.86 21.34
N GLN A 103 2.72 1.14 20.31
CA GLN A 103 3.52 -0.08 20.49
C GLN A 103 4.99 0.18 20.81
N HIS A 104 5.57 1.23 20.23
CA HIS A 104 7.01 1.42 20.23
C HIS A 104 7.49 2.66 20.97
N GLY A 105 6.61 3.62 21.25
CA GLY A 105 7.00 4.98 21.62
C GLY A 105 7.33 5.81 20.39
N GLU A 106 6.92 7.09 20.41
CA GLU A 106 7.16 8.03 19.31
C GLU A 106 8.66 8.22 19.07
N GLU A 107 9.45 8.22 20.13
CA GLU A 107 10.91 8.34 20.11
C GLU A 107 11.58 7.24 19.30
N ASN A 108 10.96 6.07 19.16
CA ASN A 108 11.50 4.94 18.41
C ASN A 108 11.13 4.97 16.92
N ILE A 109 10.24 5.87 16.49
CA ILE A 109 9.88 6.03 15.10
C ILE A 109 10.92 6.92 14.41
N ALA A 110 11.70 6.35 13.48
CA ALA A 110 12.67 7.10 12.71
C ALA A 110 12.06 7.77 11.46
N GLY A 111 10.97 7.21 10.94
CA GLY A 111 10.22 7.78 9.83
C GLY A 111 9.12 6.86 9.34
N MET A 112 8.08 7.45 8.74
CA MET A 112 7.00 6.72 8.06
C MET A 112 6.82 7.27 6.64
N SER A 113 6.37 6.41 5.74
CA SER A 113 6.08 6.73 4.34
C SER A 113 4.77 6.07 3.93
N ILE A 114 3.82 6.85 3.43
CA ILE A 114 2.59 6.33 2.82
C ILE A 114 2.78 6.35 1.31
N HIS A 115 2.75 5.18 0.70
CA HIS A 115 2.85 5.03 -0.75
C HIS A 115 1.46 4.88 -1.36
N ARG A 116 1.19 5.66 -2.41
CA ARG A 116 -0.06 5.66 -3.21
C ARG A 116 0.20 5.50 -4.70
N ASP A 117 1.45 5.23 -5.04
CA ASP A 117 1.97 5.09 -6.39
C ASP A 117 2.07 3.65 -6.85
N ILE A 118 1.64 2.68 -6.03
CA ILE A 118 1.55 1.28 -6.41
C ILE A 118 0.10 0.78 -6.35
N SER A 119 -0.12 -0.49 -6.70
CA SER A 119 -1.44 -1.10 -6.82
C SER A 119 -2.36 -0.93 -5.61
N THR A 120 -1.81 -1.03 -4.39
CA THR A 120 -2.54 -0.88 -3.12
C THR A 120 -1.80 0.10 -2.20
N PRO A 121 -2.47 1.17 -1.70
CA PRO A 121 -1.87 2.09 -0.77
C PRO A 121 -1.36 1.38 0.50
N HIS A 122 -0.18 1.76 0.98
CA HIS A 122 0.40 1.15 2.17
C HIS A 122 1.32 2.10 2.93
N LEU A 123 1.46 1.88 4.23
CA LEU A 123 2.37 2.59 5.11
C LEU A 123 3.59 1.73 5.37
N VAL A 124 4.78 2.28 5.10
CA VAL A 124 6.08 1.75 5.51
C VAL A 124 6.60 2.55 6.69
N ALA A 125 6.98 1.90 7.78
CA ALA A 125 7.56 2.58 8.94
C ALA A 125 8.90 1.97 9.36
N TYR A 126 9.82 2.83 9.77
CA TYR A 126 11.15 2.47 10.25
C TYR A 126 11.22 2.71 11.75
N VAL A 127 11.31 1.62 12.52
CA VAL A 127 11.27 1.64 13.98
C VAL A 127 12.57 1.11 14.56
N VAL A 128 13.25 1.89 15.39
CA VAL A 128 14.40 1.42 16.16
C VAL A 128 13.88 0.68 17.40
N PRO A 129 14.18 -0.61 17.59
CA PRO A 129 13.52 -1.41 18.61
C PRO A 129 14.17 -1.23 19.99
N ILE A 130 14.14 -0.04 20.56
CA ILE A 130 14.56 0.20 21.95
C ILE A 130 13.42 -0.18 22.88
N ASP A 131 13.65 -1.10 23.83
CA ASP A 131 12.64 -1.48 24.81
C ASP A 131 12.51 -0.46 25.95
N GLN A 132 11.52 -0.66 26.82
CA GLN A 132 11.28 0.18 28.01
C GLN A 132 12.49 0.25 28.98
N LYS A 133 13.49 -0.62 28.83
CA LYS A 133 14.72 -0.62 29.61
C LYS A 133 15.85 0.15 28.91
N GLY A 134 15.55 0.85 27.81
CA GLY A 134 16.51 1.60 27.01
C GLY A 134 17.47 0.71 26.20
N LYS A 135 17.15 -0.58 25.99
CA LYS A 135 18.03 -1.51 25.27
C LYS A 135 17.53 -1.80 23.87
N LEU A 136 18.45 -1.88 22.90
CA LEU A 136 18.15 -2.38 21.55
C LEU A 136 17.74 -3.85 21.62
N ASN A 137 16.42 -4.10 21.57
CA ASN A 137 15.81 -5.39 21.86
C ASN A 137 14.58 -5.68 20.98
N CYS A 138 14.85 -6.09 19.74
CA CYS A 138 13.79 -6.54 18.82
C CYS A 138 13.01 -7.76 19.34
N LYS A 139 13.59 -8.62 20.20
CA LYS A 139 12.88 -9.76 20.79
C LYS A 139 11.77 -9.31 21.76
N ASN A 140 11.88 -8.11 22.34
CA ASN A 140 10.80 -7.56 23.14
C ASN A 140 9.51 -7.40 22.32
N PHE A 141 9.63 -6.98 21.07
CA PHE A 141 8.49 -6.70 20.19
C PHE A 141 8.11 -7.92 19.34
N LEU A 142 9.07 -8.54 18.65
CA LEU A 142 8.84 -9.60 17.66
C LEU A 142 9.27 -10.99 18.14
N GLY A 143 9.42 -11.17 19.45
CA GLY A 143 9.92 -12.41 20.05
C GLY A 143 8.83 -13.46 20.26
N GLY A 144 8.74 -14.40 19.35
CA GLY A 144 7.95 -15.62 19.52
C GLY A 144 6.52 -15.54 18.95
N ARG A 145 5.93 -16.72 18.73
CA ARG A 145 4.64 -16.89 18.03
C ARG A 145 3.49 -16.18 18.74
N ALA A 146 3.43 -16.24 20.06
CA ALA A 146 2.35 -15.63 20.84
C ALA A 146 2.30 -14.10 20.66
N LYS A 147 3.46 -13.43 20.72
CA LYS A 147 3.55 -11.97 20.49
C LYS A 147 3.13 -11.59 19.08
N LEU A 148 3.61 -12.32 18.08
CA LEU A 148 3.23 -12.05 16.68
C LEU A 148 1.75 -12.30 16.42
N ASN A 149 1.15 -13.32 17.04
CA ASN A 149 -0.29 -13.56 16.95
C ASN A 149 -1.08 -12.43 17.60
N LYS A 150 -0.70 -12.01 18.82
CA LYS A 150 -1.34 -10.89 19.52
C LYS A 150 -1.22 -9.60 18.71
N MET A 151 -0.05 -9.33 18.13
CA MET A 151 0.19 -8.16 17.27
C MET A 151 -0.79 -8.08 16.09
N GLN A 152 -1.08 -9.22 15.44
CA GLN A 152 -2.08 -9.28 14.36
C GLN A 152 -3.50 -8.97 14.86
N THR A 153 -3.85 -9.50 16.04
CA THR A 153 -5.15 -9.24 16.67
C THR A 153 -5.29 -7.77 17.08
N ASP A 154 -4.28 -7.22 17.77
CA ASP A 154 -4.28 -5.84 18.27
C ASP A 154 -4.39 -4.84 17.12
N PHE A 155 -3.63 -5.04 16.04
CA PHE A 155 -3.71 -4.15 14.88
C PHE A 155 -5.08 -4.23 14.20
N ALA A 156 -5.60 -5.45 13.98
CA ALA A 156 -6.93 -5.61 13.38
C ALA A 156 -8.03 -4.92 14.21
N ASN A 157 -7.96 -5.02 15.54
CA ASN A 157 -8.90 -4.34 16.43
C ASN A 157 -8.83 -2.81 16.33
N LYS A 158 -7.63 -2.24 16.13
CA LYS A 158 -7.45 -0.78 15.99
C LYS A 158 -8.19 -0.20 14.76
N VAL A 159 -8.37 -1.00 13.72
CA VAL A 159 -8.98 -0.60 12.43
C VAL A 159 -10.29 -1.32 12.13
N ALA A 160 -10.90 -1.99 13.12
CA ALA A 160 -12.04 -2.88 12.89
C ALA A 160 -13.32 -2.15 12.43
N ASP A 161 -13.59 -0.97 12.97
CA ASP A 161 -14.71 -0.09 12.62
C ASP A 161 -14.61 0.48 11.18
N LEU A 162 -13.45 0.35 10.54
CA LEU A 162 -13.27 0.65 9.12
C LEU A 162 -13.76 -0.51 8.21
N GLY A 163 -14.38 -1.54 8.79
CA GLY A 163 -14.84 -2.73 8.07
C GLY A 163 -13.73 -3.72 7.74
N LEU A 164 -12.60 -3.64 8.44
CA LEU A 164 -11.45 -4.51 8.27
C LEU A 164 -11.40 -5.58 9.35
N MET A 165 -11.03 -6.78 8.96
CA MET A 165 -10.99 -7.95 9.84
C MET A 165 -9.58 -8.46 10.04
N ARG A 166 -9.39 -9.21 11.13
CA ARG A 166 -8.16 -9.98 11.35
C ARG A 166 -7.99 -11.06 10.28
N GLY A 167 -6.77 -11.25 9.80
CA GLY A 167 -6.43 -12.42 8.99
C GLY A 167 -6.68 -13.75 9.73
N LYS A 168 -6.83 -14.83 8.96
CA LYS A 168 -7.12 -16.17 9.48
C LYS A 168 -6.10 -16.61 10.54
N GLU A 169 -6.59 -16.89 11.75
CA GLU A 169 -5.74 -17.41 12.81
C GLU A 169 -5.21 -18.81 12.48
N GLY A 170 -3.94 -19.05 12.80
CA GLY A 170 -3.28 -20.31 12.46
C GLY A 170 -3.14 -20.54 10.95
N SER A 171 -3.25 -19.48 10.12
CA SER A 171 -3.05 -19.59 8.68
C SER A 171 -1.74 -20.32 8.35
N LYS A 172 -1.83 -21.29 7.44
CA LYS A 172 -0.69 -22.03 6.88
C LYS A 172 -0.10 -21.35 5.65
N ALA A 173 -0.63 -20.19 5.25
CA ALA A 173 -0.12 -19.43 4.11
C ALA A 173 1.35 -19.05 4.34
N LYS A 174 2.18 -19.35 3.34
CA LYS A 174 3.57 -18.89 3.31
C LYS A 174 3.62 -17.49 2.71
N HIS A 175 4.50 -16.65 3.24
CA HIS A 175 4.76 -15.35 2.63
C HIS A 175 5.47 -15.56 1.29
N THR A 176 4.88 -15.03 0.23
CA THR A 176 5.50 -14.93 -1.10
C THR A 176 6.06 -13.51 -1.23
N SER A 177 7.33 -13.40 -1.62
CA SER A 177 7.94 -12.11 -1.93
C SER A 177 7.29 -11.49 -3.17
N ILE A 178 7.40 -10.17 -3.33
CA ILE A 178 6.84 -9.49 -4.52
C ILE A 178 7.50 -10.02 -5.81
N LYS A 179 8.79 -10.34 -5.78
CA LYS A 179 9.52 -10.89 -6.92
C LYS A 179 8.99 -12.28 -7.31
N GLU A 180 8.80 -13.16 -6.34
CA GLU A 180 8.21 -14.49 -6.57
C GLU A 180 6.78 -14.36 -7.07
N TYR A 181 5.99 -13.44 -6.51
CA TYR A 181 4.62 -13.18 -6.95
C TYR A 181 4.54 -12.81 -8.43
N TYR A 182 5.34 -11.85 -8.89
CA TYR A 182 5.37 -11.49 -10.30
C TYR A 182 6.01 -12.57 -11.19
N HIS A 183 6.94 -13.36 -10.67
CA HIS A 183 7.45 -14.53 -11.37
C HIS A 183 6.32 -15.55 -11.63
N ASP A 184 5.54 -15.90 -10.60
CA ASP A 184 4.40 -16.82 -10.72
C ASP A 184 3.36 -16.29 -11.72
N ILE A 185 3.06 -14.99 -11.70
CA ILE A 185 2.12 -14.37 -12.66
C ILE A 185 2.62 -14.45 -14.10
N ASN A 186 3.89 -14.08 -14.32
CA ASN A 186 4.46 -14.04 -15.67
C ASN A 186 4.61 -15.44 -16.27
N HIS A 187 4.81 -16.46 -15.44
CA HIS A 187 4.96 -17.85 -15.85
C HIS A 187 3.71 -18.71 -15.64
N ALA A 188 2.57 -18.10 -15.32
CA ALA A 188 1.32 -18.81 -15.04
C ALA A 188 0.85 -19.71 -16.21
N ARG A 189 1.27 -19.39 -17.43
CA ARG A 189 0.93 -20.12 -18.67
C ARG A 189 1.88 -21.29 -18.96
N ASP A 190 3.03 -21.36 -18.28
CA ASP A 190 4.12 -22.31 -18.56
C ASP A 190 4.12 -23.51 -17.60
N PHE A 191 2.96 -23.85 -17.03
CA PHE A 191 2.85 -24.91 -16.03
C PHE A 191 2.70 -26.30 -16.66
N SER A 192 3.45 -27.27 -16.15
CA SER A 192 3.28 -28.69 -16.44
C SER A 192 3.14 -29.49 -15.14
N ILE A 193 2.18 -30.41 -15.10
CA ILE A 193 2.03 -31.34 -13.96
C ILE A 193 3.03 -32.46 -14.16
N THR A 194 3.96 -32.62 -13.22
CA THR A 194 4.83 -33.79 -13.18
C THR A 194 4.19 -34.86 -12.31
N THR A 195 4.22 -36.12 -12.76
CA THR A 195 3.72 -37.26 -11.98
C THR A 195 4.44 -37.35 -10.63
N VAL A 196 3.68 -37.24 -9.54
CA VAL A 196 4.20 -37.33 -8.17
C VAL A 196 4.39 -38.80 -7.78
N SER A 197 5.64 -39.28 -7.82
CA SER A 197 6.01 -40.62 -7.35
C SER A 197 6.71 -40.55 -5.99
N LEU A 198 5.94 -40.30 -4.93
CA LEU A 198 6.46 -40.34 -3.55
C LEU A 198 6.63 -41.80 -3.09
N LYS A 199 7.73 -42.10 -2.38
CA LYS A 199 7.90 -43.43 -1.77
C LYS A 199 7.04 -43.53 -0.50
N PRO A 200 6.26 -44.60 -0.31
CA PRO A 200 5.52 -44.82 0.93
C PRO A 200 6.48 -44.95 2.11
N GLU A 201 6.14 -44.36 3.25
CA GLU A 201 6.85 -44.60 4.51
C GLU A 201 6.51 -45.98 5.09
N MET A 202 7.42 -46.56 5.87
CA MET A 202 7.20 -47.85 6.52
C MET A 202 6.00 -47.76 7.48
N PHE A 203 5.04 -48.67 7.36
CA PHE A 203 3.77 -48.68 8.11
C PHE A 203 2.82 -47.49 7.82
N GLU A 204 3.02 -46.75 6.73
CA GLU A 204 2.08 -45.70 6.31
C GLU A 204 0.76 -46.29 5.80
N SER A 205 -0.37 -45.73 6.25
CA SER A 205 -1.68 -46.13 5.75
C SER A 205 -1.93 -45.58 4.34
N LYS A 206 -2.72 -46.30 3.53
CA LYS A 206 -3.10 -45.84 2.18
C LYS A 206 -3.73 -44.45 2.17
N ALA A 207 -4.53 -44.13 3.19
CA ALA A 207 -5.16 -42.82 3.34
C ALA A 207 -4.11 -41.71 3.53
N ARG A 208 -3.14 -41.90 4.44
CA ARG A 208 -2.08 -40.92 4.72
C ARG A 208 -1.14 -40.74 3.53
N TYR A 209 -0.81 -41.83 2.84
CA TYR A 209 -0.06 -41.76 1.58
C TYR A 209 -0.84 -40.97 0.51
N GLY A 210 -2.15 -41.20 0.38
CA GLY A 210 -3.03 -40.44 -0.51
C GLY A 210 -3.09 -38.94 -0.19
N GLU A 211 -3.13 -38.57 1.10
CA GLU A 211 -3.04 -37.17 1.54
C GLU A 211 -1.71 -36.52 1.15
N LYS A 212 -0.58 -37.22 1.30
CA LYS A 212 0.74 -36.71 0.90
C LYS A 212 0.84 -36.49 -0.60
N VAL A 213 0.38 -37.46 -1.40
CA VAL A 213 0.36 -37.33 -2.87
C VAL A 213 -0.53 -36.16 -3.28
N THR A 214 -1.72 -36.05 -2.66
CA THR A 214 -2.65 -34.93 -2.92
C THR A 214 -2.01 -33.59 -2.56
N ALA A 215 -1.38 -33.47 -1.40
CA ALA A 215 -0.69 -32.25 -0.98
C ALA A 215 0.44 -31.85 -1.94
N ALA A 216 1.22 -32.82 -2.42
CA ALA A 216 2.30 -32.57 -3.39
C ALA A 216 1.77 -32.17 -4.77
N VAL A 217 0.64 -32.72 -5.22
CA VAL A 217 -0.03 -32.25 -6.45
C VAL A 217 -0.58 -30.84 -6.26
N ILE A 218 -1.24 -30.55 -5.13
CA ILE A 218 -1.72 -29.19 -4.82
C ILE A 218 -0.56 -28.20 -4.81
N GLU A 219 0.58 -28.54 -4.23
CA GLU A 219 1.78 -27.69 -4.19
C GLU A 219 2.30 -27.36 -5.60
N GLN A 220 2.20 -28.27 -6.57
CA GLN A 220 2.57 -27.99 -7.96
C GLN A 220 1.62 -27.01 -8.66
N ILE A 221 0.33 -27.04 -8.33
CA ILE A 221 -0.71 -26.23 -9.02
C ILE A 221 -0.94 -24.91 -8.28
N GLU A 222 -0.54 -24.80 -7.00
CA GLU A 222 -0.70 -23.62 -6.16
C GLU A 222 -0.19 -22.31 -6.83
N PRO A 223 1.01 -22.25 -7.46
CA PRO A 223 1.49 -21.05 -8.14
C PRO A 223 0.57 -20.61 -9.27
N THR A 224 0.12 -21.55 -10.10
CA THR A 224 -0.79 -21.29 -11.23
C THR A 224 -2.14 -20.75 -10.76
N VAL A 225 -2.71 -21.32 -9.70
CA VAL A 225 -3.98 -20.83 -9.12
C VAL A 225 -3.81 -19.43 -8.53
N LYS A 226 -2.71 -19.17 -7.82
CA LYS A 226 -2.40 -17.82 -7.30
C LYS A 226 -2.29 -16.80 -8.42
N ALA A 227 -1.57 -17.13 -9.49
CA ALA A 227 -1.42 -16.26 -10.63
C ALA A 227 -2.75 -16.00 -11.35
N ALA A 228 -3.57 -17.03 -11.58
CA ALA A 228 -4.89 -16.89 -12.18
C ALA A 228 -5.81 -15.97 -11.36
N ASN A 229 -5.82 -16.12 -10.03
CA ASN A 229 -6.57 -15.23 -9.15
C ASN A 229 -6.06 -13.78 -9.21
N SER A 230 -4.74 -13.56 -9.28
CA SER A 230 -4.18 -12.21 -9.47
C SER A 230 -4.62 -11.59 -10.80
N ILE A 231 -4.54 -12.35 -11.89
CA ILE A 231 -4.93 -11.87 -13.22
C ILE A 231 -6.42 -11.48 -13.24
N LEU A 232 -7.27 -12.27 -12.57
CA LEU A 232 -8.68 -11.94 -12.39
C LEU A 232 -8.89 -10.63 -11.61
N MET A 233 -8.17 -10.43 -10.50
CA MET A 233 -8.23 -9.19 -9.73
C MET A 233 -7.75 -7.97 -10.54
N ASP A 234 -6.65 -8.10 -11.27
CA ASP A 234 -6.13 -7.03 -12.13
C ASP A 234 -7.12 -6.69 -13.25
N TYR A 235 -7.78 -7.69 -13.83
CA TYR A 235 -8.83 -7.51 -14.82
C TYR A 235 -10.05 -6.78 -14.25
N GLU A 236 -10.54 -7.17 -13.06
CA GLU A 236 -11.66 -6.51 -12.40
C GLU A 236 -11.34 -5.04 -12.07
N LYS A 237 -10.12 -4.76 -11.59
CA LYS A 237 -9.65 -3.39 -11.34
C LYS A 237 -9.61 -2.58 -12.64
N ALA A 238 -8.99 -3.11 -13.70
CA ALA A 238 -8.92 -2.43 -14.99
C ALA A 238 -10.32 -2.15 -15.57
N ARG A 239 -11.28 -3.06 -15.37
CA ARG A 239 -12.68 -2.87 -15.77
C ARG A 239 -13.34 -1.74 -14.99
N LEU A 240 -13.10 -1.64 -13.69
CA LEU A 240 -13.60 -0.54 -12.86
C LEU A 240 -12.98 0.79 -13.26
N ASP A 241 -11.66 0.85 -13.40
CA ASP A 241 -10.93 2.06 -13.82
C ASP A 241 -11.43 2.56 -15.18
N LYS A 242 -11.66 1.64 -16.13
CA LYS A 242 -12.28 1.96 -17.42
C LYS A 242 -13.67 2.59 -17.24
N SER A 243 -14.52 1.99 -16.42
CA SER A 243 -15.88 2.52 -16.17
C SER A 243 -15.85 3.92 -15.56
N VAL A 244 -14.94 4.18 -14.61
CA VAL A 244 -14.74 5.51 -14.01
C VAL A 244 -14.22 6.51 -15.04
N ALA A 245 -13.29 6.10 -15.89
CA ALA A 245 -12.76 6.94 -16.96
C ALA A 245 -13.83 7.30 -17.99
N GLU A 246 -14.68 6.34 -18.39
CA GLU A 246 -15.82 6.57 -19.29
C GLU A 246 -16.82 7.57 -18.69
N ALA A 247 -17.20 7.41 -17.42
CA ALA A 247 -18.09 8.36 -16.74
C ALA A 247 -17.48 9.77 -16.64
N SER A 248 -16.16 9.86 -16.40
CA SER A 248 -15.43 11.13 -16.36
C SER A 248 -15.36 11.78 -17.75
N TYR A 249 -15.14 10.98 -18.79
CA TYR A 249 -15.14 11.42 -20.18
C TYR A 249 -16.51 11.97 -20.58
N ASP A 250 -17.60 11.26 -20.27
CA ASP A 250 -18.96 11.72 -20.55
C ASP A 250 -19.29 13.03 -19.84
N THR A 251 -18.84 13.18 -18.59
CA THR A 251 -18.99 14.42 -17.83
C THR A 251 -18.22 15.57 -18.47
N LEU A 252 -16.97 15.32 -18.89
CA LEU A 252 -16.14 16.32 -19.55
C LEU A 252 -16.73 16.70 -20.90
N LYS A 253 -17.13 15.72 -21.71
CA LYS A 253 -17.79 15.90 -23.01
C LYS A 253 -18.97 16.85 -22.87
N LYS A 254 -19.90 16.57 -21.95
CA LYS A 254 -21.05 17.45 -21.67
C LYS A 254 -20.66 18.87 -21.25
N ARG A 255 -19.55 19.03 -20.52
CA ARG A 255 -19.06 20.37 -20.11
C ARG A 255 -18.46 21.16 -21.25
N VAL A 256 -17.74 20.51 -22.17
CA VAL A 256 -17.04 21.20 -23.27
C VAL A 256 -17.92 21.38 -24.51
N GLU A 257 -18.98 20.58 -24.65
CA GLU A 257 -19.88 20.60 -25.82
C GLU A 257 -20.45 21.99 -26.15
N PRO A 258 -20.94 22.81 -25.19
CA PRO A 258 -21.40 24.17 -25.50
C PRO A 258 -20.31 25.06 -26.10
N TYR A 259 -19.06 24.91 -25.64
CA TYR A 259 -17.93 25.67 -26.17
C TYR A 259 -17.52 25.17 -27.56
N LEU A 260 -17.50 23.85 -27.77
CA LEU A 260 -17.19 23.27 -29.08
C LEU A 260 -18.20 23.72 -30.15
N VAL A 261 -19.49 23.76 -29.81
CA VAL A 261 -20.54 24.32 -30.67
C VAL A 261 -20.32 25.81 -30.92
N ALA A 262 -19.95 26.59 -29.89
CA ALA A 262 -19.74 28.03 -30.02
C ALA A 262 -18.55 28.43 -30.91
N ILE A 263 -17.55 27.55 -31.06
CA ILE A 263 -16.37 27.79 -31.91
C ILE A 263 -16.49 27.18 -33.31
N GLU A 264 -17.57 26.44 -33.58
CA GLU A 264 -17.75 25.77 -34.85
C GLU A 264 -17.81 26.80 -36.00
N GLY A 265 -16.93 26.63 -37.01
CA GLY A 265 -16.84 27.54 -38.15
C GLY A 265 -16.06 28.84 -37.91
N LEU A 266 -15.57 29.11 -36.69
CA LEU A 266 -14.74 30.29 -36.39
C LEU A 266 -13.28 30.06 -36.76
N ASN A 267 -12.61 31.14 -37.20
CA ASN A 267 -11.16 31.14 -37.39
C ASN A 267 -10.40 31.40 -36.07
N ARG A 268 -9.05 31.30 -36.11
CA ARG A 268 -8.21 31.44 -34.90
C ARG A 268 -8.36 32.79 -34.20
N GLU A 269 -8.49 33.88 -34.95
CA GLU A 269 -8.62 35.24 -34.37
C GLU A 269 -10.00 35.44 -33.74
N GLU A 270 -11.04 34.88 -34.35
CA GLU A 270 -12.40 34.88 -33.80
C GLU A 270 -12.50 34.05 -32.51
N ILE A 271 -11.88 32.87 -32.50
CA ILE A 271 -11.77 32.04 -31.29
C ILE A 271 -11.00 32.77 -30.19
N ALA A 272 -9.91 33.48 -30.52
CA ALA A 272 -9.16 34.25 -29.54
C ALA A 272 -10.02 35.36 -28.90
N ARG A 273 -10.77 36.10 -29.72
CA ARG A 273 -11.71 37.13 -29.23
C ARG A 273 -12.82 36.55 -28.35
N LEU A 274 -13.39 35.40 -28.73
CA LEU A 274 -14.40 34.72 -27.91
C LEU A 274 -13.83 34.30 -26.55
N ASN A 275 -12.61 33.75 -26.53
CA ASN A 275 -11.94 33.37 -25.30
C ASN A 275 -11.68 34.57 -24.37
N GLU A 276 -11.28 35.72 -24.92
CA GLU A 276 -11.14 36.95 -24.13
C GLU A 276 -12.47 37.40 -23.52
N ALA A 277 -13.55 37.37 -24.29
CA ALA A 277 -14.89 37.71 -23.81
C ALA A 277 -15.34 36.76 -22.68
N MET A 278 -15.13 35.46 -22.84
CA MET A 278 -15.42 34.46 -21.79
C MET A 278 -14.64 34.73 -20.50
N GLN A 279 -13.36 35.12 -20.61
CA GLN A 279 -12.52 35.45 -19.44
C GLN A 279 -12.97 36.74 -18.74
N LEU A 280 -13.41 37.75 -19.50
CA LEU A 280 -13.97 38.98 -18.94
C LEU A 280 -15.28 38.71 -18.19
N GLU A 281 -16.17 37.94 -18.78
CA GLU A 281 -17.46 37.60 -18.16
C GLU A 281 -17.28 36.72 -16.92
N SER A 282 -16.37 35.74 -16.97
CA SER A 282 -16.00 34.91 -15.81
C SER A 282 -15.50 35.76 -14.63
N ARG A 283 -14.68 36.79 -14.91
CA ARG A 283 -14.22 37.74 -13.89
C ARG A 283 -15.37 38.56 -13.31
N ARG A 284 -16.27 39.05 -14.16
CA ARG A 284 -17.46 39.79 -13.74
C ARG A 284 -18.35 38.97 -12.80
N ILE A 285 -18.71 37.75 -13.20
CA ILE A 285 -19.49 36.80 -12.39
C ILE A 285 -18.81 36.55 -11.03
N SER A 286 -17.48 36.37 -11.03
CA SER A 286 -16.71 36.13 -9.80
C SER A 286 -16.77 37.31 -8.82
N VAL A 287 -16.69 38.55 -9.32
CA VAL A 287 -16.81 39.77 -8.52
C VAL A 287 -18.21 39.89 -7.93
N GLU A 288 -19.25 39.70 -8.76
CA GLU A 288 -20.65 39.75 -8.32
C GLU A 288 -20.90 38.76 -7.17
N ARG A 289 -20.43 37.51 -7.32
CA ARG A 289 -20.58 36.45 -6.31
C ARG A 289 -19.89 36.78 -4.99
N ASN A 290 -18.72 37.43 -5.03
CA ASN A 290 -18.00 37.86 -3.82
C ASN A 290 -18.70 39.00 -3.11
N ASN A 291 -19.29 39.93 -3.86
CA ASN A 291 -20.08 41.02 -3.28
C ASN A 291 -21.36 40.48 -2.62
N THR A 292 -22.03 39.48 -3.22
CA THR A 292 -23.21 38.84 -2.60
C THR A 292 -22.84 38.09 -1.31
N LYS A 293 -21.70 37.39 -1.29
CA LYS A 293 -21.21 36.71 -0.08
C LYS A 293 -20.87 37.68 1.05
N LYS A 294 -20.25 38.82 0.73
CA LYS A 294 -19.99 39.89 1.70
C LYS A 294 -21.29 40.49 2.24
N ALA A 295 -22.28 40.75 1.38
CA ALA A 295 -23.57 41.25 1.82
C ALA A 295 -24.31 40.28 2.76
N ARG A 296 -24.26 38.97 2.49
CA ARG A 296 -24.83 37.93 3.38
C ARG A 296 -24.12 37.82 4.73
N LYS A 297 -22.80 38.01 4.78
CA LYS A 297 -22.02 37.98 6.02
C LYS A 297 -22.22 39.21 6.93
N VAL A 298 -22.77 40.29 6.39
CA VAL A 298 -23.06 41.53 7.13
C VAL A 298 -24.52 41.55 7.60
N SER A 299 -25.33 40.58 7.18
CA SER A 299 -26.75 40.42 7.56
C SER A 299 -27.01 39.24 8.51
N GLU A 300 -25.95 38.55 8.96
CA GLU A 300 -25.93 37.59 10.08
C GLU A 300 -25.25 38.25 11.28
#